data_AF-A0A7W0Q2H0-F1
#
_entry.id   AF-A0A7W0Q2H0-F1
#
_cell.length_a   1.000
_cell.length_b   1.000
_cell.length_c   1.000
_cell.angle_alpha   90.00
_cell.angle_beta   90.00
_cell.angle_gamma   90.00
#
_symmetry.space_group_name_H-M   'P 1'
#
loop_
_entity.id
_entity.type
_entity.pdbx_description
1 polymer ?
#
loop_
_entity_poly.entity_id
_entity_poly.type
_entity_poly.pdbx_seq_one_letter_code
_entity_poly.pdbx_strand_id
1 'polypeptide(L)'
;MRLALAFVLVACGGATPKESTLDKAQQEKLCRGSADHLVLLITGDQTGGVPTADRLRTGLLEQCVTRKWSIEAMDCFTILETIDKADTCAPYLTVPQRDGFQQAIETAVR
;
A
#
# COMPACT_ATOMS: atom_id res chain seq x y z
N MET A 1 21.84 -30.16 -27.90
CA MET A 1 22.22 -28.87 -27.30
C MET A 1 21.18 -27.84 -27.70
N ARG A 2 20.35 -27.36 -26.77
CA ARG A 2 19.39 -26.26 -27.01
C ARG A 2 19.73 -25.15 -26.03
N LEU A 3 20.01 -23.97 -26.59
CA LEU A 3 20.43 -22.75 -25.91
C LEU A 3 19.48 -22.42 -24.76
N ALA A 4 20.01 -22.35 -23.55
CA ALA A 4 19.39 -21.60 -22.46
C ALA A 4 19.68 -20.11 -22.70
N LEU A 5 18.67 -19.35 -23.13
CA LEU A 5 18.74 -17.89 -23.11
C LEU A 5 18.78 -17.45 -21.64
N ALA A 6 19.98 -17.09 -21.17
CA ALA A 6 20.14 -16.36 -19.94
C ALA A 6 19.56 -14.95 -20.15
N PHE A 7 18.39 -14.70 -19.57
CA PHE A 7 17.89 -13.34 -19.40
C PHE A 7 18.83 -12.61 -18.45
N VAL A 8 19.68 -11.76 -19.01
CA VAL A 8 20.47 -10.77 -18.27
C VAL A 8 19.46 -9.76 -17.71
N LEU A 9 19.10 -9.94 -16.44
CA LEU A 9 18.40 -8.93 -15.67
C LEU A 9 19.36 -7.76 -15.47
N VAL A 10 19.18 -6.71 -16.26
CA VAL A 10 19.76 -5.39 -16.01
C VAL A 10 19.15 -4.88 -14.70
N ALA A 11 19.85 -5.13 -13.61
CA ALA A 11 19.56 -4.54 -12.32
C ALA A 11 19.94 -3.05 -12.38
N CYS A 12 18.99 -2.21 -12.81
CA CYS A 12 19.04 -0.80 -12.45
C CYS A 12 18.97 -0.73 -10.92
N GLY A 13 20.07 -0.30 -10.28
CA GLY A 13 20.30 -0.31 -8.83
C GLY A 13 19.41 0.63 -8.02
N GLY A 14 18.10 0.52 -8.15
CA GLY A 14 17.16 0.99 -7.15
C GLY A 14 17.14 -0.01 -5.98
N ALA A 15 17.36 0.46 -4.76
CA ALA A 15 17.23 -0.37 -3.58
C ALA A 15 15.84 -1.01 -3.56
N THR A 16 15.77 -2.34 -3.43
CA THR A 16 14.50 -3.05 -3.27
C THR A 16 13.76 -2.48 -2.05
N PRO A 17 12.48 -2.08 -2.17
CA PRO A 17 11.70 -1.63 -1.02
C PRO A 17 11.71 -2.71 0.07
N LYS A 18 11.88 -2.27 1.32
CA LYS A 18 12.07 -3.15 2.48
C LYS A 18 10.80 -3.23 3.31
N GLU A 19 10.55 -4.38 3.91
CA GLU A 19 9.49 -4.51 4.90
C GLU A 19 9.84 -3.76 6.20
N SER A 20 8.81 -3.30 6.90
CA SER A 20 8.97 -2.68 8.21
C SER A 20 9.50 -3.67 9.26
N THR A 21 10.39 -3.17 10.11
CA THR A 21 10.91 -3.87 11.30
C THR A 21 10.25 -3.39 12.58
N LEU A 22 9.21 -2.56 12.49
CA LEU A 22 8.46 -2.07 13.64
C LEU A 22 7.76 -3.22 14.36
N ASP A 23 7.52 -3.02 15.66
CA ASP A 23 6.64 -3.92 16.39
C ASP A 23 5.18 -3.78 15.88
N LYS A 24 4.34 -4.74 16.24
CA LYS A 24 2.95 -4.80 15.77
C LYS A 24 2.14 -3.55 16.18
N ALA A 25 2.33 -3.03 17.38
CA ALA A 25 1.56 -1.89 17.89
C ALA A 25 1.97 -0.59 17.18
N GLN A 26 3.26 -0.40 16.94
CA GLN A 26 3.80 0.70 16.15
C GLN A 26 3.30 0.63 14.70
N GLN A 27 3.35 -0.55 14.09
CA GLN A 27 2.87 -0.78 12.72
C GLN A 27 1.37 -0.46 12.61
N GLU A 28 0.54 -0.98 13.52
CA GLU A 28 -0.91 -0.73 13.52
C GLU A 28 -1.24 0.76 13.64
N LYS A 29 -0.49 1.50 14.47
CA LYS A 29 -0.68 2.94 14.64
C LYS A 29 -0.40 3.73 13.36
N LEU A 30 0.72 3.45 12.68
CA LEU A 30 1.08 4.14 11.44
C LEU A 30 0.17 3.72 10.27
N CYS A 31 -0.13 2.43 10.16
CA CYS A 31 -1.07 1.93 9.16
C CYS A 31 -2.45 2.55 9.30
N ARG A 32 -2.92 2.81 10.52
CA ARG A 32 -4.21 3.48 10.75
C ARG A 32 -4.23 4.88 10.15
N GLY A 33 -3.20 5.69 10.41
CA GLY A 33 -3.11 7.05 9.85
C GLY A 33 -3.10 7.05 8.32
N SER A 34 -2.29 6.17 7.72
CA SER A 34 -2.24 6.00 6.26
C SER A 34 -3.57 5.53 5.68
N ALA A 35 -4.21 4.52 6.29
CA ALA A 35 -5.49 3.98 5.82
C ALA A 35 -6.63 5.00 5.94
N ASP A 36 -6.70 5.75 7.04
CA ASP A 36 -7.70 6.80 7.22
C ASP A 36 -7.57 7.90 6.16
N HIS A 37 -6.33 8.31 5.88
CA HIS A 37 -6.05 9.30 4.83
C HIS A 37 -6.44 8.80 3.44
N LEU A 38 -6.05 7.57 3.09
CA LEU A 38 -6.43 6.94 1.82
C LEU A 38 -7.95 6.82 1.65
N VAL A 39 -8.67 6.51 2.73
CA VAL A 39 -10.14 6.45 2.72
C VAL A 39 -10.73 7.83 2.44
N LEU A 40 -10.21 8.90 3.05
CA LEU A 40 -10.64 10.27 2.76
C LEU A 40 -10.45 10.62 1.27
N LEU A 41 -9.26 10.34 0.72
CA LEU A 41 -8.95 10.59 -0.68
C LEU A 41 -9.83 9.79 -1.66
N ILE A 42 -10.08 8.51 -1.37
CA ILE A 42 -10.85 7.62 -2.26
C ILE A 42 -12.35 7.94 -2.21
N THR A 43 -12.87 8.31 -1.04
CA THR A 43 -14.31 8.55 -0.85
C THR A 43 -14.70 10.02 -1.05
N GLY A 44 -13.73 10.92 -1.26
CA GLY A 44 -13.98 12.35 -1.39
C GLY A 44 -14.63 12.93 -0.14
N ASP A 45 -14.09 12.59 1.03
CA ASP A 45 -14.60 12.95 2.37
C ASP A 45 -15.99 12.41 2.75
N GLN A 46 -16.62 11.57 1.92
CA GLN A 46 -17.87 10.87 2.25
C GLN A 46 -17.64 9.65 3.14
N THR A 47 -17.05 9.89 4.32
CA THR A 47 -16.60 8.82 5.24
C THR A 47 -17.64 8.47 6.31
N GLY A 48 -18.67 9.28 6.49
CA GLY A 48 -19.69 9.09 7.53
C GLY A 48 -20.74 8.04 7.16
N GLY A 49 -20.69 6.87 7.78
CA GLY A 49 -21.77 5.87 7.71
C GLY A 49 -21.90 5.15 6.37
N VAL A 50 -20.89 5.25 5.50
CA VAL A 50 -20.84 4.57 4.20
C VAL A 50 -20.16 3.22 4.38
N PRO A 51 -20.86 2.08 4.21
CA PRO A 51 -20.27 0.75 4.38
C PRO A 51 -19.01 0.51 3.52
N THR A 52 -18.91 1.17 2.37
CA THR A 52 -17.73 1.15 1.51
C THR A 52 -16.50 1.77 2.18
N ALA A 53 -16.64 2.90 2.90
CA ALA A 53 -15.53 3.56 3.58
C ALA A 53 -14.97 2.69 4.73
N ASP A 54 -15.85 2.04 5.49
CA ASP A 54 -15.45 1.15 6.58
C ASP A 54 -14.78 -0.15 6.09
N ARG A 55 -15.29 -0.72 4.99
CA ARG A 55 -14.67 -1.88 4.34
C ARG A 55 -13.31 -1.54 3.77
N LEU A 56 -13.18 -0.37 3.14
CA LEU A 56 -11.91 0.13 2.62
C LEU A 56 -10.89 0.33 3.73
N ARG A 57 -11.28 0.99 4.82
CA ARG A 57 -10.41 1.22 5.99
C ARG A 57 -9.89 -0.11 6.56
N THR A 58 -10.81 -1.05 6.76
CA THR A 58 -10.48 -2.39 7.30
C THR A 58 -9.51 -3.12 6.38
N GLY A 59 -9.80 -3.18 5.08
CA GLY A 59 -8.95 -3.86 4.10
C GLY A 59 -7.56 -3.24 3.97
N LEU A 60 -7.46 -1.91 3.94
CA LEU A 60 -6.17 -1.21 3.87
C LEU A 60 -5.33 -1.44 5.14
N LEU A 61 -5.95 -1.36 6.32
CA LEU A 61 -5.27 -1.61 7.58
C LEU A 61 -4.74 -3.05 7.66
N GLU A 62 -5.56 -4.03 7.30
CA GLU A 62 -5.18 -5.44 7.30
C GLU A 62 -3.99 -5.70 6.36
N GLN A 63 -4.02 -5.16 5.14
CA GLN A 63 -2.93 -5.33 4.17
C GLN A 63 -1.65 -4.64 4.64
N CYS A 64 -1.75 -3.41 5.15
CA CYS A 64 -0.61 -2.65 5.63
C CYS A 64 0.13 -3.37 6.78
N VAL A 65 -0.62 -3.94 7.73
CA VAL A 65 -0.05 -4.67 8.88
C VAL A 65 0.47 -6.04 8.46
N THR A 66 -0.34 -6.83 7.75
CA THR A 66 0.01 -8.21 7.36
C THR A 66 1.20 -8.26 6.40
N ARG A 67 1.28 -7.29 5.48
CA ARG A 67 2.36 -7.19 4.50
C ARG A 67 3.52 -6.29 4.96
N LYS A 68 3.49 -5.81 6.21
CA LYS A 68 4.55 -5.03 6.85
C LYS A 68 5.05 -3.88 5.98
N TRP A 69 4.14 -2.99 5.58
CA TRP A 69 4.51 -1.81 4.79
C TRP A 69 5.59 -1.01 5.50
N SER A 70 6.56 -0.53 4.73
CA SER A 70 7.66 0.28 5.26
C SER A 70 7.15 1.61 5.80
N ILE A 71 7.95 2.27 6.64
CA ILE A 71 7.63 3.62 7.14
C ILE A 71 7.50 4.60 5.97
N GLU A 72 8.41 4.52 5.00
CA GLU A 72 8.41 5.35 3.80
C GLU A 72 7.15 5.15 2.95
N ALA A 73 6.63 3.93 2.85
CA ALA A 73 5.37 3.67 2.17
C ALA A 73 4.17 4.28 2.92
N MET A 74 4.10 4.07 4.25
CA MET A 74 3.02 4.63 5.09
C MET A 74 3.04 6.16 5.09
N ASP A 75 4.22 6.77 5.17
CA ASP A 75 4.42 8.21 5.11
C ASP A 75 4.05 8.76 3.73
N CYS A 76 4.48 8.10 2.64
CA CYS A 76 4.12 8.50 1.28
C CYS A 76 2.60 8.57 1.09
N PHE A 77 1.87 7.58 1.59
CA PHE A 77 0.42 7.59 1.53
C PHE A 77 -0.20 8.65 2.44
N THR A 78 0.37 8.93 3.60
CA THR A 78 -0.15 9.95 4.53
C THR A 78 -0.03 11.37 3.98
N ILE A 79 0.99 11.65 3.16
CA ILE A 79 1.20 12.96 2.52
C ILE A 79 0.59 13.06 1.12
N LEU A 80 -0.09 12.02 0.65
CA LEU A 80 -0.64 11.97 -0.69
C LEU A 80 -1.76 13.02 -0.85
N GLU A 81 -1.68 13.89 -1.85
CA GLU A 81 -2.70 14.94 -2.02
C GLU A 81 -3.99 14.41 -2.64
N THR A 82 -3.87 13.46 -3.55
CA THR A 82 -4.95 12.95 -4.39
C THR A 82 -4.67 11.49 -4.77
N ILE A 83 -5.72 10.67 -4.91
CA ILE A 83 -5.55 9.23 -5.14
C ILE A 83 -4.96 8.88 -6.52
N ASP A 84 -5.15 9.73 -7.53
CA ASP A 84 -4.54 9.58 -8.86
C ASP A 84 -3.01 9.67 -8.83
N LYS A 85 -2.44 10.23 -7.76
CA LYS A 85 -0.99 10.26 -7.53
C LYS A 85 -0.46 9.05 -6.75
N ALA A 86 -1.29 8.07 -6.38
CA ALA A 86 -0.86 6.93 -5.54
C ALA A 86 0.33 6.15 -6.12
N ASP A 87 0.49 6.15 -7.45
CA ASP A 87 1.63 5.55 -8.15
C ASP A 87 2.99 6.13 -7.72
N THR A 88 3.04 7.36 -7.19
CA THR A 88 4.29 7.93 -6.66
C THR A 88 4.81 7.17 -5.43
N CYS A 89 3.96 6.40 -4.75
CA CYS A 89 4.34 5.56 -3.62
C CYS A 89 4.82 4.16 -4.04
N ALA A 90 4.68 3.79 -5.32
CA ALA A 90 5.09 2.49 -5.83
C ALA A 90 6.55 2.10 -5.55
N PRO A 91 7.55 3.02 -5.56
CA PRO A 91 8.94 2.70 -5.24
C PRO A 91 9.15 2.23 -3.79
N TYR A 92 8.26 2.58 -2.86
CA TYR A 92 8.35 2.20 -1.45
C TYR A 92 7.63 0.88 -1.15
N LEU A 93 6.91 0.33 -2.13
CA LEU A 93 6.11 -0.89 -1.98
C LEU A 93 6.76 -2.06 -2.71
N THR A 94 6.75 -3.22 -2.09
CA THR A 94 7.02 -4.48 -2.79
C THR A 94 5.84 -4.83 -3.71
N VAL A 95 6.06 -5.75 -4.66
CA VAL A 95 4.98 -6.24 -5.55
C VAL A 95 3.78 -6.75 -4.73
N PRO A 96 3.94 -7.65 -3.74
CA PRO A 96 2.81 -8.13 -2.95
C PRO A 96 2.07 -7.04 -2.15
N GLN A 97 2.77 -5.97 -1.76
CA GLN A 97 2.16 -4.86 -1.04
C GLN A 97 1.28 -4.01 -1.97
N ARG A 98 1.71 -3.78 -3.22
CA ARG A 98 0.88 -3.11 -4.24
C ARG A 98 -0.34 -3.94 -4.61
N ASP A 99 -0.15 -5.25 -4.80
CA ASP A 99 -1.26 -6.15 -5.12
C ASP A 99 -2.29 -6.17 -3.97
N GLY A 100 -1.82 -6.21 -2.72
CA GLY A 100 -2.67 -6.10 -1.53
C GLY A 100 -3.43 -4.78 -1.44
N PHE A 101 -2.77 -3.65 -1.74
CA PHE A 101 -3.42 -2.34 -1.81
C PHE A 101 -4.57 -2.33 -2.82
N GLN A 102 -4.32 -2.79 -4.06
CA GLN A 102 -5.34 -2.87 -5.09
C GLN A 102 -6.49 -3.81 -4.69
N GLN A 103 -6.16 -4.98 -4.12
CA GLN A 103 -7.16 -5.92 -3.63
C GLN A 103 -8.07 -5.31 -2.56
N ALA A 104 -7.52 -4.52 -1.63
CA ALA A 104 -8.31 -3.84 -0.61
C ALA A 104 -9.32 -2.87 -1.21
N ILE A 105 -8.92 -2.10 -2.23
CA ILE A 105 -9.81 -1.19 -2.96
C ILE A 105 -10.91 -1.97 -3.68
N GLU A 106 -10.55 -2.98 -4.46
CA GLU A 106 -11.50 -3.80 -5.22
C GLU A 106 -12.51 -4.53 -4.32
N THR A 107 -12.07 -4.98 -3.15
CA THR A 107 -12.92 -5.68 -2.19
C THR A 107 -13.92 -4.73 -1.53
N ALA A 108 -13.51 -3.48 -1.27
CA ALA A 108 -14.36 -2.50 -0.62
C ALA A 108 -15.56 -2.05 -1.48
N VAL A 109 -15.40 -2.04 -2.80
CA VAL A 109 -16.42 -1.57 -3.76
C VAL A 109 -17.40 -2.66 -4.23
N ARG A 110 -17.14 -3.94 -3.92
CA ARG A 110 -18.06 -5.04 -4.18
C ARG A 110 -19.24 -5.04 -3.23
#